data_AF-A0A645AIX2-F1
#
_entry.id   AF-A0A645AIX2-F1
#
_cell.length_a   1.000
_cell.length_b   1.000
_cell.length_c   1.000
_cell.angle_alpha   90.00
_cell.angle_beta   90.00
_cell.angle_gamma   90.00
#
_symmetry.space_group_name_H-M   'P 1'
#
loop_
_entity.id
_entity.type
_entity.pdbx_description
1 polymer ?
#
loop_
_entity_poly.entity_id
_entity_poly.type
_entity_poly.pdbx_seq_one_letter_code
_entity_poly.pdbx_strand_id
1 'polypeptide(L)'
;MQDYAGITAHSLTVSRISVPLMDFQIGRDPVGRAGQVIAAFAYGRGDVAAAKHKVGVALSETYLRDHRNMNRGVNADQNRIALLTGFGVVLDGKIPAGLPPYPALDWLLPPAQGSEIVAQAMFTVPVDRSSATDFAGVVKTLREKGILPPGNRTDAETGLLQSDTGEITMDTKANRFTVDTPRLQGAAWEGGTTVELSGLSLKSSLPCTAALISLDGRKIGESARLLLVFSTDALNSGMELAADRSVLYKIGTLPVLLETGKLELSLKQSPALRCFALGIDGERLEELPVKRGGTGLAVAIDTAKLKKGPSLYFEFAER
;
A
#
# COMPACT_ATOMS: atom_id res chain seq x y z
N MET A 1 6.98 -4.32 6.09
CA MET A 1 8.43 -4.21 5.86
C MET A 1 9.17 -3.52 7.00
N GLN A 2 8.87 -2.26 7.35
CA GLN A 2 9.67 -1.53 8.36
C GLN A 2 9.43 -1.94 9.83
N ASP A 3 8.54 -2.91 10.08
CA ASP A 3 8.19 -3.38 11.43
C ASP A 3 7.72 -2.25 12.37
N TYR A 4 6.83 -1.39 11.86
CA TYR A 4 6.31 -0.28 12.63
C TYR A 4 5.54 -0.77 13.86
N ALA A 5 5.86 -0.21 15.03
CA ALA A 5 5.16 -0.50 16.29
C ALA A 5 3.70 -0.01 16.31
N GLY A 6 3.29 0.80 15.34
CA GLY A 6 1.93 1.26 15.19
C GLY A 6 1.71 1.99 13.87
N ILE A 7 0.47 1.94 13.37
CA ILE A 7 0.01 2.73 12.23
C ILE A 7 -1.15 3.57 12.73
N THR A 8 -1.02 4.88 12.62
CA THR A 8 -2.03 5.83 13.08
C THR A 8 -2.56 6.64 11.91
N ALA A 9 -3.87 6.75 11.82
CA ALA A 9 -4.50 7.74 10.95
C ALA A 9 -4.14 9.15 11.43
N HIS A 10 -3.99 10.08 10.49
CA HIS A 10 -3.66 11.47 10.81
C HIS A 10 -4.74 12.14 11.68
N SER A 11 -6.02 12.01 11.32
CA SER A 11 -7.11 12.65 12.08
C SER A 11 -8.45 11.90 11.96
N LEU A 12 -9.29 12.07 12.99
CA LEU A 12 -10.71 11.70 13.04
C LEU A 12 -11.02 10.32 12.45
N THR A 13 -10.51 9.27 13.10
CA THR A 13 -10.67 7.85 12.71
C THR A 13 -12.10 7.32 12.81
N VAL A 14 -12.96 7.97 13.57
CA VAL A 14 -14.34 7.56 13.81
C VAL A 14 -15.25 8.78 13.61
N SER A 15 -16.24 8.65 12.74
CA SER A 15 -17.36 9.60 12.67
C SER A 15 -18.58 9.01 13.35
N ARG A 16 -19.27 9.80 14.16
CA ARG A 16 -20.55 9.42 14.81
C ARG A 16 -21.76 10.08 14.15
N ILE A 17 -21.52 10.91 13.14
CA ILE A 17 -22.53 11.67 12.42
C ILE A 17 -22.33 11.48 10.92
N SER A 18 -23.43 11.53 10.18
CA SER A 18 -23.38 11.54 8.72
C SER A 18 -22.94 12.92 8.26
N VAL A 19 -21.74 13.00 7.67
CA VAL A 19 -21.16 14.24 7.14
C VAL A 19 -20.42 13.96 5.83
N PRO A 20 -20.31 14.93 4.91
CA PRO A 20 -19.61 14.75 3.64
C PRO A 20 -18.12 14.40 3.84
N LEU A 21 -17.42 13.87 2.83
CA LEU A 21 -15.96 13.74 2.82
C LEU A 21 -15.29 15.07 3.12
N MET A 22 -14.14 15.01 3.79
CA MET A 22 -13.26 16.15 4.03
C MET A 22 -11.83 15.67 4.24
N ASP A 23 -10.90 16.52 3.85
CA ASP A 23 -9.47 16.25 3.94
C ASP A 23 -9.07 15.78 5.34
N PHE A 24 -8.17 14.81 5.37
CA PHE A 24 -7.56 14.23 6.57
C PHE A 24 -8.50 13.45 7.50
N GLN A 25 -9.80 13.34 7.20
CA GLN A 25 -10.79 12.71 8.11
C GLN A 25 -11.23 11.33 7.65
N ILE A 26 -10.45 10.31 8.05
CA ILE A 26 -10.63 8.93 7.58
C ILE A 26 -11.95 8.29 8.04
N GLY A 27 -12.50 8.69 9.19
CA GLY A 27 -13.70 8.07 9.77
C GLY A 27 -14.97 8.18 8.92
N ARG A 28 -14.99 9.06 7.92
CA ARG A 28 -16.10 9.28 6.98
C ARG A 28 -15.75 8.98 5.53
N ASP A 29 -14.52 8.52 5.27
CA ASP A 29 -14.02 8.19 3.94
C ASP A 29 -14.05 6.68 3.72
N PRO A 30 -14.96 6.14 2.89
CA PRO A 30 -15.05 4.70 2.65
C PRO A 30 -13.78 4.12 2.03
N VAL A 31 -13.05 4.88 1.21
CA VAL A 31 -11.79 4.45 0.57
C VAL A 31 -10.67 4.40 1.61
N GLY A 32 -10.54 5.46 2.42
CA GLY A 32 -9.63 5.47 3.56
C GLY A 32 -9.89 4.34 4.56
N ARG A 33 -11.16 4.03 4.83
CA ARG A 33 -11.56 2.89 5.70
C ARG A 33 -11.19 1.54 5.09
N ALA A 34 -11.38 1.36 3.78
CA ALA A 34 -10.92 0.17 3.07
C ALA A 34 -9.40 0.00 3.17
N GLY A 35 -8.64 1.08 3.01
CA GLY A 35 -7.20 1.11 3.24
C GLY A 35 -6.82 0.72 4.68
N GLN A 36 -7.56 1.17 5.69
CA GLN A 36 -7.32 0.79 7.09
C GLN A 36 -7.53 -0.71 7.34
N VAL A 37 -8.54 -1.33 6.70
CA VAL A 37 -8.75 -2.78 6.80
C VAL A 37 -7.54 -3.52 6.24
N ILE A 38 -7.09 -3.16 5.03
CA ILE A 38 -5.90 -3.76 4.41
C ILE A 38 -4.67 -3.57 5.30
N ALA A 39 -4.43 -2.35 5.80
CA ALA A 39 -3.29 -2.05 6.66
C ALA A 39 -3.31 -2.81 7.99
N ALA A 40 -4.49 -3.00 8.60
CA ALA A 40 -4.66 -3.76 9.82
C ALA A 40 -4.26 -5.23 9.64
N PHE A 41 -4.59 -5.85 8.50
CA PHE A 41 -4.17 -7.22 8.21
C PHE A 41 -2.71 -7.31 7.75
N ALA A 42 -2.29 -6.42 6.84
CA ALA A 42 -0.93 -6.40 6.32
C ALA A 42 0.11 -6.21 7.43
N TYR A 43 -0.09 -5.21 8.31
CA TYR A 43 0.90 -4.81 9.30
C TYR A 43 0.48 -5.11 10.74
N GLY A 44 -0.79 -4.86 11.09
CA GLY A 44 -1.28 -5.10 12.45
C GLY A 44 -1.32 -6.59 12.82
N ARG A 45 -1.77 -7.45 11.90
CA ARG A 45 -1.72 -8.92 12.04
C ARG A 45 -0.36 -9.52 11.60
N GLY A 46 0.42 -8.75 10.84
CA GLY A 46 1.71 -9.19 10.31
C GLY A 46 1.60 -10.17 9.14
N ASP A 47 0.61 -10.00 8.25
CA ASP A 47 0.54 -10.81 7.02
C ASP A 47 1.63 -10.48 6.00
N VAL A 48 2.20 -9.28 6.10
CA VAL A 48 3.39 -8.85 5.36
C VAL A 48 4.57 -8.87 6.32
N ALA A 49 5.59 -9.65 5.98
CA ALA A 49 6.78 -9.81 6.78
C ALA A 49 7.55 -8.49 6.95
N ALA A 50 8.20 -8.37 8.11
CA ALA A 50 9.25 -7.39 8.32
C ALA A 50 10.43 -7.67 7.38
N ALA A 51 11.19 -6.63 7.05
CA ALA A 51 12.44 -6.78 6.31
C ALA A 51 13.41 -7.69 7.07
N LYS A 52 14.18 -8.45 6.32
CA LYS A 52 15.22 -9.34 6.84
C LYS A 52 16.48 -8.56 7.20
N HIS A 53 16.74 -7.47 6.48
CA HIS A 53 17.93 -6.64 6.65
C HIS A 53 17.58 -5.18 6.93
N LYS A 54 18.53 -4.44 7.50
CA LYS A 54 18.39 -3.03 7.86
C LYS A 54 19.56 -2.20 7.33
N VAL A 55 19.23 -1.13 6.63
CA VAL A 55 20.16 -0.16 6.05
C VAL A 55 19.93 1.19 6.71
N GLY A 56 21.01 1.85 7.13
CA GLY A 56 20.94 3.16 7.77
C GLY A 56 21.64 4.24 6.96
N VAL A 57 21.04 5.44 6.90
CA VAL A 57 21.76 6.67 6.55
C VAL A 57 22.35 7.26 7.82
N ALA A 58 23.68 7.35 7.87
CA ALA A 58 24.43 7.78 9.04
C ALA A 58 24.64 9.30 9.03
N LEU A 59 24.00 10.01 9.95
CA LEU A 59 24.16 11.45 10.13
C LEU A 59 25.29 11.71 11.14
N SER A 60 26.43 12.18 10.64
CA SER A 60 27.54 12.59 11.51
C SER A 60 27.21 13.86 12.29
N GLU A 61 27.90 14.05 13.40
CA GLU A 61 27.77 15.28 14.19
C GLU A 61 28.11 16.52 13.34
N THR A 62 29.11 16.43 12.47
CA THR A 62 29.45 17.50 11.53
C THR A 62 28.31 17.79 10.55
N TYR A 63 27.65 16.74 10.02
CA TYR A 63 26.50 16.92 9.13
C TYR A 63 25.34 17.62 9.82
N LEU A 64 25.04 17.24 11.06
CA LEU A 64 23.94 17.82 11.86
C LEU A 64 24.21 19.25 12.31
N ARG A 65 25.48 19.60 12.61
CA ARG A 65 25.85 20.94 13.06
C ARG A 65 25.99 21.95 11.92
N ASP A 66 25.99 21.48 10.67
CA ASP A 66 26.01 22.36 9.51
C ASP A 66 24.58 22.86 9.21
N HIS A 67 24.33 24.14 9.51
CA HIS A 67 23.05 24.81 9.27
C HIS A 67 22.56 24.71 7.81
N ARG A 68 23.45 24.48 6.84
CA ARG A 68 23.10 24.28 5.42
C ARG A 68 22.37 22.97 5.17
N ASN A 69 22.40 22.03 6.13
CA ASN A 69 21.72 20.75 6.06
C ASN A 69 20.38 20.72 6.82
N MET A 70 20.02 21.78 7.53
CA MET A 70 18.80 21.84 8.36
C MET A 70 17.52 21.56 7.57
N ASN A 71 17.47 22.00 6.32
CA ASN A 71 16.33 21.77 5.42
C ASN A 71 16.61 20.68 4.39
N ARG A 72 17.54 19.76 4.65
CA ARG A 72 17.82 18.64 3.74
C ARG A 72 17.08 17.39 4.19
N GLY A 73 16.34 16.80 3.26
CA GLY A 73 15.72 15.48 3.42
C GLY A 73 16.67 14.36 3.06
N VAL A 74 16.27 13.12 3.33
CA VAL A 74 16.91 11.95 2.74
C VAL A 74 16.69 12.00 1.23
N ASN A 75 17.77 11.77 0.46
CA ASN A 75 17.74 11.77 -1.01
C ASN A 75 16.67 10.79 -1.55
N ALA A 76 15.94 11.16 -2.60
CA ALA A 76 14.88 10.30 -3.15
C ALA A 76 15.33 8.89 -3.56
N ASP A 77 16.55 8.73 -4.09
CA ASP A 77 17.06 7.41 -4.44
C ASP A 77 17.51 6.62 -3.21
N GLN A 78 17.97 7.29 -2.15
CA GLN A 78 18.14 6.65 -0.85
C GLN A 78 16.78 6.24 -0.26
N ASN A 79 15.74 7.06 -0.41
CA ASN A 79 14.39 6.72 0.05
C ASN A 79 13.81 5.49 -0.68
N ARG A 80 14.19 5.23 -1.94
CA ARG A 80 13.78 4.00 -2.65
C ARG A 80 14.24 2.73 -1.95
N ILE A 81 15.31 2.78 -1.14
CA ILE A 81 15.77 1.63 -0.33
C ILE A 81 14.67 1.16 0.64
N ALA A 82 13.78 2.06 1.09
CA ALA A 82 12.67 1.71 1.98
C ALA A 82 11.63 0.75 1.34
N LEU A 83 11.63 0.63 0.01
CA LEU A 83 10.84 -0.35 -0.75
C LEU A 83 11.57 -1.70 -0.91
N LEU A 84 12.87 -1.73 -0.67
CA LEU A 84 13.72 -2.91 -0.87
C LEU A 84 13.99 -3.64 0.44
N THR A 85 14.19 -2.91 1.54
CA THR A 85 14.57 -3.49 2.84
C THR A 85 14.26 -2.53 3.98
N GLY A 86 14.56 -2.92 5.22
CA GLY A 86 14.49 -2.03 6.38
C GLY A 86 15.40 -0.82 6.16
N PHE A 87 14.86 0.39 6.28
CA PHE A 87 15.58 1.62 5.99
C PHE A 87 15.29 2.69 7.04
N GLY A 88 16.33 3.36 7.51
CA GLY A 88 16.19 4.41 8.49
C GLY A 88 17.36 5.38 8.51
N VAL A 89 17.25 6.39 9.35
CA VAL A 89 18.29 7.38 9.61
C VAL A 89 18.84 7.14 11.01
N VAL A 90 20.16 7.13 11.15
CA VAL A 90 20.85 6.90 12.42
C VAL A 90 21.88 7.99 12.68
N LEU A 91 22.16 8.26 13.96
CA LEU A 91 23.28 9.11 14.35
C LEU A 91 24.59 8.34 14.21
N ASP A 92 25.52 8.88 13.45
CA ASP A 92 26.90 8.41 13.38
C ASP A 92 27.69 9.02 14.54
N GLY A 93 27.51 8.43 15.73
CA GLY A 93 28.09 8.92 16.96
C GLY A 93 27.46 8.32 18.21
N LYS A 94 27.70 8.97 19.35
CA LYS A 94 27.18 8.51 20.64
C LYS A 94 25.66 8.71 20.69
N ILE A 95 24.93 7.62 20.84
CA ILE A 95 23.49 7.65 21.11
C ILE A 95 23.26 8.40 22.45
N PRO A 96 22.35 9.40 22.51
CA PRO A 96 22.01 10.09 23.75
C PRO A 96 21.65 9.13 24.89
N ALA A 97 22.08 9.45 26.11
CA ALA A 97 21.81 8.61 27.27
C ALA A 97 20.29 8.44 27.50
N GLY A 98 19.86 7.22 27.80
CA GLY A 98 18.45 6.87 28.03
C GLY A 98 17.67 6.47 26.78
N LEU A 99 18.27 6.54 25.58
CA LEU A 99 17.68 5.99 24.37
C LEU A 99 18.12 4.53 24.14
N PRO A 100 17.26 3.67 23.56
CA PRO A 100 17.65 2.32 23.19
C PRO A 100 18.78 2.36 22.14
N PRO A 101 19.66 1.34 22.10
CA PRO A 101 20.63 1.23 21.02
C PRO A 101 19.91 1.09 19.68
N TYR A 102 20.54 1.57 18.61
CA TYR A 102 20.06 1.28 17.27
C TYR A 102 20.07 -0.23 17.01
N PRO A 103 19.13 -0.75 16.20
CA PRO A 103 19.23 -2.12 15.73
C PRO A 103 20.55 -2.32 14.96
N ALA A 104 21.07 -3.54 14.95
CA ALA A 104 22.18 -3.87 14.07
C ALA A 104 21.81 -3.55 12.61
N LEU A 105 22.75 -2.91 11.90
CA LEU A 105 22.59 -2.51 10.51
C LEU A 105 23.53 -3.33 9.65
N ASP A 106 23.01 -3.86 8.54
CA ASP A 106 23.76 -4.63 7.55
C ASP A 106 24.58 -3.70 6.63
N TRP A 107 24.15 -2.44 6.52
CA TRP A 107 24.86 -1.42 5.77
C TRP A 107 24.59 -0.01 6.28
N LEU A 108 25.66 0.78 6.38
CA LEU A 108 25.63 2.21 6.66
C LEU A 108 26.05 3.00 5.42
N LEU A 109 25.25 4.01 5.09
CA LEU A 109 25.42 4.92 3.97
C LEU A 109 25.61 6.36 4.48
N PRO A 110 26.49 7.16 3.88
CA PRO A 110 26.47 8.61 4.11
C PRO A 110 25.22 9.23 3.48
N PRO A 111 24.73 10.39 3.99
CA PRO A 111 23.65 11.12 3.34
C PRO A 111 24.12 11.60 1.95
N ALA A 112 23.36 11.24 0.92
CA ALA A 112 23.57 11.80 -0.41
C ALA A 112 23.06 13.25 -0.42
N GLN A 113 23.79 14.15 -1.08
CA GLN A 113 23.29 15.52 -1.28
C GLN A 113 22.08 15.48 -2.24
N GLY A 114 21.08 16.34 -2.04
CA GLY A 114 20.15 16.65 -3.14
C GLY A 114 18.65 16.80 -2.87
N SER A 115 18.13 16.47 -1.69
CA SER A 115 16.71 16.74 -1.38
C SER A 115 16.57 17.92 -0.43
N GLU A 116 15.87 18.95 -0.87
CA GLU A 116 15.53 20.12 -0.05
C GLU A 116 14.08 20.00 0.40
N ILE A 117 13.82 20.20 1.70
CA ILE A 117 12.48 20.26 2.24
C ILE A 117 11.97 21.68 2.08
N VAL A 118 10.94 21.85 1.25
CA VAL A 118 10.26 23.12 1.07
C VAL A 118 9.00 23.12 1.93
N ALA A 119 8.95 24.03 2.90
CA ALA A 119 7.76 24.28 3.70
C ALA A 119 6.73 25.05 2.87
N GLN A 120 5.52 24.50 2.77
CA GLN A 120 4.32 25.23 2.36
C GLN A 120 3.46 25.51 3.60
N ALA A 121 2.40 26.32 3.44
CA ALA A 121 1.61 26.83 4.56
C ALA A 121 1.08 25.73 5.51
N MET A 122 0.70 24.56 4.98
CA MET A 122 0.07 23.48 5.75
C MET A 122 0.76 22.10 5.60
N PHE A 123 1.85 22.00 4.83
CA PHE A 123 2.59 20.75 4.60
C PHE A 123 4.01 21.02 4.10
N THR A 124 4.88 20.02 4.18
CA THR A 124 6.25 20.08 3.65
C THR A 124 6.40 19.12 2.49
N VAL A 125 7.03 19.56 1.39
CA VAL A 125 7.34 18.71 0.24
C VAL A 125 8.85 18.56 0.06
N PRO A 126 9.35 17.34 -0.17
CA PRO A 126 10.70 17.17 -0.66
C PRO A 126 10.77 17.66 -2.11
N VAL A 127 11.78 18.45 -2.43
CA VAL A 127 12.14 18.87 -3.78
C VAL A 127 13.52 18.34 -4.07
N ASP A 128 13.61 17.38 -5.01
CA ASP A 128 14.88 16.86 -5.46
C ASP A 128 15.52 17.85 -6.43
N ARG A 129 16.69 18.37 -6.05
CA ARG A 129 17.48 19.30 -6.88
C ARG A 129 18.70 18.62 -7.52
N SER A 130 18.96 17.36 -7.20
CA SER A 130 20.04 16.57 -7.82
C SER A 130 19.49 15.58 -8.84
N SER A 131 19.97 15.66 -10.09
CA SER A 131 19.64 14.74 -11.18
C SER A 131 20.63 13.58 -11.36
N ALA A 132 21.68 13.51 -10.54
CA ALA A 132 22.70 12.47 -10.64
C ALA A 132 22.62 11.53 -9.43
N THR A 133 22.07 10.35 -9.63
CA THR A 133 22.02 9.31 -8.61
C THR A 133 22.22 7.92 -9.23
N ASP A 134 23.06 7.12 -8.57
CA ASP A 134 23.46 5.77 -8.97
C ASP A 134 22.63 4.73 -8.20
N PHE A 135 21.31 4.75 -8.39
CA PHE A 135 20.43 3.75 -7.77
C PHE A 135 20.78 2.33 -8.22
N ALA A 136 21.26 2.16 -9.47
CA ALA A 136 21.79 0.90 -9.96
C ALA A 136 22.98 0.40 -9.12
N GLY A 137 23.93 1.28 -8.77
CA GLY A 137 25.04 0.99 -7.87
C GLY A 137 24.61 0.69 -6.44
N VAL A 138 23.56 1.35 -5.93
CA VAL A 138 22.93 1.00 -4.65
C VAL A 138 22.39 -0.43 -4.70
N VAL A 139 21.60 -0.78 -5.72
CA VAL A 139 21.06 -2.13 -5.91
C VAL A 139 22.18 -3.16 -6.04
N LYS A 140 23.25 -2.85 -6.78
CA LYS A 140 24.43 -3.70 -6.90
C LYS A 140 25.06 -3.97 -5.54
N THR A 141 25.27 -2.93 -4.74
CA THR A 141 25.86 -3.05 -3.39
C THR A 141 24.96 -3.88 -2.46
N LEU A 142 23.64 -3.70 -2.51
CA LEU A 142 22.70 -4.51 -1.74
C LEU A 142 22.79 -6.00 -2.10
N ARG A 143 23.01 -6.34 -3.38
CA ARG A 143 23.22 -7.72 -3.83
C ARG A 143 24.58 -8.27 -3.40
N GLU A 144 25.66 -7.50 -3.55
CA GLU A 144 27.01 -7.88 -3.12
C GLU A 144 27.08 -8.16 -1.61
N LYS A 145 26.29 -7.43 -0.80
CA LYS A 145 26.16 -7.63 0.64
C LYS A 145 25.18 -8.74 1.04
N GLY A 146 24.49 -9.37 0.09
CA GLY A 146 23.48 -10.40 0.36
C GLY A 146 22.17 -9.87 0.99
N ILE A 147 21.99 -8.55 1.06
CA ILE A 147 20.77 -7.90 1.57
C ILE A 147 19.60 -8.20 0.64
N LEU A 148 19.82 -8.05 -0.68
CA LEU A 148 18.90 -8.55 -1.70
C LEU A 148 19.29 -9.99 -2.07
N PRO A 149 18.39 -10.97 -1.84
CA PRO A 149 18.71 -12.36 -2.15
C PRO A 149 18.82 -12.59 -3.68
N PRO A 150 19.50 -13.67 -4.13
CA PRO A 150 19.71 -13.95 -5.56
C PRO A 150 18.43 -14.00 -6.42
N GLY A 151 17.30 -14.42 -5.86
CA GLY A 151 16.00 -14.48 -6.55
C GLY A 151 15.18 -13.19 -6.52
N ASN A 152 15.67 -12.12 -5.88
CA ASN A 152 14.96 -10.84 -5.82
C ASN A 152 14.94 -10.17 -7.20
N ARG A 153 13.74 -9.75 -7.61
CA ARG A 153 13.40 -9.23 -8.94
C ARG A 153 13.73 -7.75 -9.15
N THR A 154 14.36 -7.08 -8.19
CA THR A 154 14.68 -5.66 -8.30
C THR A 154 15.59 -5.39 -9.50
N ASP A 155 15.18 -4.45 -10.34
CA ASP A 155 15.88 -3.98 -11.51
C ASP A 155 15.69 -2.46 -11.62
N ALA A 156 16.80 -1.74 -11.37
CA ALA A 156 16.84 -0.29 -11.36
C ALA A 156 16.52 0.34 -12.73
N GLU A 157 16.86 -0.33 -13.83
CA GLU A 157 16.69 0.18 -15.20
C GLU A 157 15.24 0.03 -15.67
N THR A 158 14.60 -1.07 -15.29
CA THR A 158 13.18 -1.30 -15.60
C THR A 158 12.24 -0.62 -14.60
N GLY A 159 12.74 -0.20 -13.43
CA GLY A 159 11.93 0.42 -12.39
C GLY A 159 11.13 -0.59 -11.56
N LEU A 160 11.51 -1.86 -11.62
CA LEU A 160 10.92 -2.94 -10.83
C LEU A 160 11.65 -3.02 -9.49
N LEU A 161 10.96 -2.80 -8.38
CA LEU A 161 11.52 -2.79 -7.04
C LEU A 161 10.82 -3.86 -6.20
N GLN A 162 11.55 -4.83 -5.67
CA GLN A 162 10.98 -5.90 -4.86
C GLN A 162 11.63 -5.92 -3.48
N SER A 163 10.82 -6.11 -2.43
CA SER A 163 11.30 -6.28 -1.07
C SER A 163 12.25 -7.46 -0.91
N ASP A 164 13.15 -7.42 0.06
CA ASP A 164 14.05 -8.52 0.46
C ASP A 164 13.31 -9.78 0.94
N THR A 165 12.06 -9.62 1.36
CA THR A 165 11.12 -10.71 1.63
C THR A 165 10.56 -11.35 0.35
N GLY A 166 10.48 -10.59 -0.74
CA GLY A 166 9.83 -10.96 -2.00
C GLY A 166 8.33 -10.66 -2.06
N GLU A 167 7.72 -10.24 -0.95
CA GLU A 167 6.27 -10.11 -0.78
C GLU A 167 5.68 -8.81 -1.34
N ILE A 168 6.49 -7.75 -1.47
CA ILE A 168 6.04 -6.46 -2.00
C ILE A 168 6.80 -6.17 -3.29
N THR A 169 6.09 -5.75 -4.34
CA THR A 169 6.70 -5.28 -5.58
C THR A 169 6.09 -3.96 -6.03
N MET A 170 6.95 -2.98 -6.35
CA MET A 170 6.58 -1.74 -7.05
C MET A 170 7.11 -1.81 -8.48
N ASP A 171 6.22 -1.66 -9.44
CA ASP A 171 6.53 -1.52 -10.86
C ASP A 171 6.20 -0.07 -11.25
N THR A 172 7.24 0.78 -11.27
CA THR A 172 7.07 2.22 -11.45
C THR A 172 6.68 2.60 -12.88
N LYS A 173 7.00 1.77 -13.88
CA LYS A 173 6.61 2.01 -15.27
C LYS A 173 5.15 1.64 -15.52
N ALA A 174 4.66 0.60 -14.85
CA ALA A 174 3.28 0.16 -14.97
C ALA A 174 2.32 0.80 -13.95
N ASN A 175 2.80 1.74 -13.11
CA ASN A 175 2.04 2.31 -11.99
C ASN A 175 1.33 1.24 -11.15
N ARG A 176 2.08 0.20 -10.75
CA ARG A 176 1.52 -0.97 -10.08
C ARG A 176 2.28 -1.34 -8.83
N PHE A 177 1.55 -1.46 -7.72
CA PHE A 177 2.06 -1.95 -6.45
C PHE A 177 1.36 -3.25 -6.09
N THR A 178 2.12 -4.32 -5.84
CA THR A 178 1.55 -5.63 -5.50
C THR A 178 2.03 -6.11 -4.14
N VAL A 179 1.15 -6.83 -3.45
CA VAL A 179 1.45 -7.60 -2.26
C VAL A 179 1.08 -9.06 -2.53
N ASP A 180 2.02 -9.97 -2.37
CA ASP A 180 1.84 -11.39 -2.62
C ASP A 180 2.36 -12.20 -1.43
N THR A 181 1.51 -12.40 -0.43
CA THR A 181 1.82 -13.19 0.76
C THR A 181 0.89 -14.40 0.87
N PRO A 182 1.18 -15.37 1.77
CA PRO A 182 0.31 -16.53 1.94
C PRO A 182 -1.13 -16.19 2.36
N ARG A 183 -1.33 -15.10 3.13
CA ARG A 183 -2.62 -14.75 3.74
C ARG A 183 -3.23 -13.44 3.21
N LEU A 184 -2.47 -12.65 2.46
CA LEU A 184 -2.91 -11.40 1.86
C LEU A 184 -2.31 -11.26 0.47
N GLN A 185 -3.17 -11.18 -0.55
CA GLN A 185 -2.76 -10.99 -1.95
C GLN A 185 -3.56 -9.85 -2.57
N GLY A 186 -2.90 -8.90 -3.21
CA GLY A 186 -3.59 -7.76 -3.81
C GLY A 186 -2.68 -6.84 -4.59
N ALA A 187 -3.30 -5.82 -5.19
CA ALA A 187 -2.59 -4.78 -5.91
C ALA A 187 -3.33 -3.44 -5.87
N ALA A 188 -2.57 -2.37 -6.06
CA ALA A 188 -3.06 -1.07 -6.50
C ALA A 188 -2.51 -0.80 -7.91
N TRP A 189 -3.37 -0.49 -8.88
CA TRP A 189 -2.99 -0.29 -10.29
C TRP A 189 -4.06 0.48 -11.08
N GLU A 190 -3.70 0.91 -12.28
CA GLU A 190 -4.53 1.74 -13.19
C GLU A 190 -5.73 1.01 -13.84
N GLY A 191 -5.94 -0.28 -13.55
CA GLY A 191 -6.89 -1.10 -14.30
C GLY A 191 -6.40 -1.46 -15.71
N GLY A 192 -7.29 -2.04 -16.52
CA GLY A 192 -7.06 -2.40 -17.93
C GLY A 192 -6.15 -3.62 -18.18
N THR A 193 -5.12 -3.80 -17.34
CA THR A 193 -4.23 -4.97 -17.36
C THR A 193 -4.60 -5.97 -16.26
N THR A 194 -4.29 -7.24 -16.52
CA THR A 194 -4.42 -8.31 -15.53
C THR A 194 -3.21 -8.30 -14.60
N VAL A 195 -3.45 -8.39 -13.30
CA VAL A 195 -2.44 -8.60 -12.27
C VAL A 195 -2.46 -10.08 -11.88
N GLU A 196 -1.32 -10.75 -12.08
CA GLU A 196 -1.11 -12.15 -11.71
C GLU A 196 -0.28 -12.24 -10.43
N LEU A 197 -0.85 -12.86 -9.39
CA LEU A 197 -0.20 -13.18 -8.13
C LEU A 197 -0.13 -14.71 -7.97
N SER A 198 0.55 -15.17 -6.93
CA SER A 198 0.79 -16.61 -6.71
C SER A 198 -0.51 -17.44 -6.70
N GLY A 199 -1.57 -16.96 -6.04
CA GLY A 199 -2.87 -17.65 -5.92
C GLY A 199 -4.08 -16.92 -6.51
N LEU A 200 -3.90 -15.68 -6.97
CA LEU A 200 -4.96 -14.75 -7.34
C LEU A 200 -4.64 -14.04 -8.66
N SER A 201 -5.62 -13.99 -9.56
CA SER A 201 -5.61 -13.14 -10.76
C SER A 201 -6.68 -12.07 -10.61
N LEU A 202 -6.35 -10.81 -10.91
CA LEU A 202 -7.23 -9.65 -10.79
C LEU A 202 -7.23 -8.84 -12.10
N LYS A 203 -8.40 -8.40 -12.55
CA LYS A 203 -8.53 -7.47 -13.66
C LYS A 203 -9.65 -6.46 -13.36
N SER A 204 -9.31 -5.18 -13.39
CA SER A 204 -10.24 -4.08 -13.12
C SER A 204 -10.50 -3.24 -14.36
N SER A 205 -11.70 -2.68 -14.48
CA SER A 205 -12.05 -1.74 -15.55
C SER A 205 -11.53 -0.32 -15.35
N LEU A 206 -10.97 -0.01 -14.19
CA LEU A 206 -10.57 1.34 -13.77
C LEU A 206 -9.43 1.28 -12.72
N PRO A 207 -8.77 2.42 -12.43
CA PRO A 207 -7.81 2.51 -11.33
C PRO A 207 -8.44 2.09 -10.00
N CYS A 208 -7.77 1.20 -9.27
CA CYS A 208 -8.31 0.66 -8.03
C CYS A 208 -7.22 0.05 -7.15
N THR A 209 -7.60 -0.23 -5.90
CA THR A 209 -6.92 -1.19 -5.03
C THR A 209 -7.83 -2.39 -4.80
N ALA A 210 -7.34 -3.59 -5.08
CA ALA A 210 -8.03 -4.83 -4.77
C ALA A 210 -7.13 -5.77 -3.95
N ALA A 211 -7.61 -6.25 -2.82
CA ALA A 211 -6.87 -7.15 -1.93
C ALA A 211 -7.76 -8.24 -1.35
N LEU A 212 -7.32 -9.48 -1.45
CA LEU A 212 -7.95 -10.66 -0.87
C LEU A 212 -7.19 -11.08 0.38
N ILE A 213 -7.93 -11.24 1.47
CA ILE A 213 -7.39 -11.42 2.81
C ILE A 213 -8.03 -12.66 3.42
N SER A 214 -7.21 -13.57 3.95
CA SER A 214 -7.68 -14.71 4.74
C SER A 214 -8.18 -14.26 6.12
N LEU A 215 -9.40 -14.63 6.50
CA LEU A 215 -9.97 -14.32 7.82
C LEU A 215 -9.79 -15.45 8.84
N ASP A 216 -9.49 -16.67 8.38
CA ASP A 216 -9.32 -17.85 9.22
C ASP A 216 -7.84 -18.20 9.51
N GLY A 217 -6.91 -17.37 9.02
CA GLY A 217 -5.47 -17.52 9.23
C GLY A 217 -4.80 -18.56 8.34
N ARG A 218 -5.56 -19.26 7.50
CA ARG A 218 -5.02 -20.20 6.49
C ARG A 218 -4.50 -19.46 5.27
N LYS A 219 -3.72 -20.15 4.43
CA LYS A 219 -3.29 -19.60 3.15
C LYS A 219 -4.50 -19.34 2.25
N ILE A 220 -4.44 -18.38 1.34
CA ILE A 220 -5.58 -18.00 0.49
C ILE A 220 -6.18 -19.19 -0.27
N GLY A 221 -5.35 -20.09 -0.81
CA GLY A 221 -5.80 -21.29 -1.52
C GLY A 221 -6.48 -22.35 -0.64
N GLU A 222 -6.34 -22.24 0.68
CA GLU A 222 -6.81 -23.20 1.69
C GLU A 222 -7.85 -22.59 2.65
N SER A 223 -8.15 -21.30 2.50
CA SER A 223 -9.01 -20.56 3.42
C SER A 223 -10.48 -20.85 3.15
N ALA A 224 -11.24 -21.06 4.22
CA ALA A 224 -12.70 -21.23 4.16
C ALA A 224 -13.43 -19.89 4.28
N ARG A 225 -12.71 -18.80 4.58
CA ARG A 225 -13.28 -17.47 4.79
C ARG A 225 -12.29 -16.39 4.36
N LEU A 226 -12.59 -15.73 3.24
CA LEU A 226 -11.78 -14.64 2.69
C LEU A 226 -12.58 -13.34 2.67
N LEU A 227 -11.90 -12.22 2.82
CA LEU A 227 -12.41 -10.88 2.60
C LEU A 227 -11.70 -10.28 1.40
N LEU A 228 -12.44 -9.95 0.36
CA LEU A 228 -11.99 -9.09 -0.72
C LEU A 228 -12.35 -7.65 -0.41
N VAL A 229 -11.36 -6.78 -0.43
CA VAL A 229 -11.52 -5.33 -0.49
C VAL A 229 -11.32 -4.92 -1.94
N PHE A 230 -12.30 -4.25 -2.55
CA PHE A 230 -12.22 -3.63 -3.88
C PHE A 230 -12.56 -2.15 -3.72
N SER A 231 -11.52 -1.32 -3.67
CA SER A 231 -11.62 0.12 -3.45
C SER A 231 -11.28 0.88 -4.70
N THR A 232 -12.15 1.80 -5.08
CA THR A 232 -12.02 2.73 -6.21
C THR A 232 -11.88 4.15 -5.65
N ASP A 233 -12.65 5.11 -6.15
CA ASP A 233 -12.69 6.49 -5.69
C ASP A 233 -14.01 6.81 -4.96
N ALA A 234 -14.01 7.88 -4.15
CA ALA A 234 -15.18 8.39 -3.46
C ALA A 234 -15.21 9.92 -3.49
N LEU A 235 -16.37 10.50 -3.85
CA LEU A 235 -16.55 11.95 -3.95
C LEU A 235 -17.85 12.37 -3.27
N ASN A 236 -17.95 13.63 -2.83
CA ASN A 236 -19.23 14.17 -2.37
C ASN A 236 -20.15 14.48 -3.55
N SER A 237 -21.46 14.44 -3.30
CA SER A 237 -22.46 14.92 -4.27
C SER A 237 -22.25 16.40 -4.55
N GLY A 238 -22.12 16.77 -5.82
CA GLY A 238 -21.89 18.15 -6.23
C GLY A 238 -20.50 18.70 -5.85
N MET A 239 -19.52 17.81 -5.64
CA MET A 239 -18.11 18.21 -5.53
C MET A 239 -17.61 18.75 -6.87
N GLU A 240 -16.85 19.83 -6.86
CA GLU A 240 -16.27 20.45 -8.05
C GLU A 240 -14.74 20.52 -7.90
N LEU A 241 -14.04 19.91 -8.85
CA LEU A 241 -12.59 19.80 -8.92
C LEU A 241 -12.10 20.39 -10.25
N ALA A 242 -10.82 20.78 -10.30
CA ALA A 242 -10.14 21.03 -11.58
C ALA A 242 -10.14 19.75 -12.45
N ALA A 243 -9.91 19.92 -13.76
CA ALA A 243 -9.97 18.81 -14.72
C ALA A 243 -8.94 17.71 -14.41
N ASP A 244 -7.77 18.09 -13.90
CA ASP A 244 -6.71 17.18 -13.43
C ASP A 244 -6.94 16.70 -11.99
N ARG A 245 -8.05 17.11 -11.36
CA ARG A 245 -8.42 16.87 -9.96
C ARG A 245 -7.41 17.35 -8.92
N SER A 246 -6.48 18.24 -9.28
CA SER A 246 -5.44 18.72 -8.36
C SER A 246 -5.91 19.88 -7.46
N VAL A 247 -7.01 20.54 -7.82
CA VAL A 247 -7.60 21.66 -7.07
C VAL A 247 -9.07 21.39 -6.75
N LEU A 248 -9.45 21.56 -5.48
CA LEU A 248 -10.84 21.52 -5.01
C LEU A 248 -11.45 22.92 -5.05
N TYR A 249 -12.47 23.11 -5.88
CA TYR A 249 -13.25 24.36 -5.94
C TYR A 249 -14.45 24.33 -4.98
N LYS A 250 -15.09 23.18 -4.84
CA LYS A 250 -16.27 23.02 -3.96
C LYS A 250 -16.31 21.62 -3.36
N ILE A 251 -16.40 21.55 -2.04
CA ILE A 251 -16.38 20.29 -1.29
C ILE A 251 -17.62 19.40 -1.55
N GLY A 252 -18.76 19.96 -1.95
CA GLY A 252 -20.01 19.22 -2.15
C GLY A 252 -20.76 18.88 -0.85
N THR A 253 -21.74 17.99 -0.94
CA THR A 253 -22.61 17.56 0.17
C THR A 253 -22.80 16.05 0.19
N LEU A 254 -23.56 15.54 1.18
CA LEU A 254 -24.06 14.18 1.15
C LEU A 254 -25.07 13.96 0.00
N PRO A 255 -25.27 12.71 -0.45
CA PRO A 255 -24.51 11.52 -0.07
C PRO A 255 -23.09 11.51 -0.63
N VAL A 256 -22.19 10.73 -0.01
CA VAL A 256 -20.91 10.35 -0.62
C VAL A 256 -21.21 9.35 -1.74
N LEU A 257 -20.62 9.59 -2.90
CA LEU A 257 -20.73 8.79 -4.12
C LEU A 257 -19.48 7.92 -4.24
N LEU A 258 -19.68 6.63 -4.48
CA LEU A 258 -18.61 5.68 -4.79
C LEU A 258 -18.49 5.54 -6.30
N GLU A 259 -17.26 5.60 -6.82
CA GLU A 259 -16.99 5.31 -8.21
C GLU A 259 -17.20 3.81 -8.49
N THR A 260 -18.19 3.49 -9.30
CA THR A 260 -18.53 2.09 -9.60
C THR A 260 -17.59 1.50 -10.64
N GLY A 261 -17.32 0.21 -10.54
CA GLY A 261 -16.36 -0.48 -11.37
C GLY A 261 -16.63 -1.96 -11.55
N LYS A 262 -15.92 -2.56 -12.50
CA LYS A 262 -15.93 -4.00 -12.72
C LYS A 262 -14.61 -4.62 -12.28
N LEU A 263 -14.70 -5.68 -11.50
CA LEU A 263 -13.57 -6.50 -11.10
C LEU A 263 -13.82 -7.95 -11.50
N GLU A 264 -12.95 -8.49 -12.33
CA GLU A 264 -12.84 -9.92 -12.58
C GLU A 264 -11.74 -10.48 -11.70
N LEU A 265 -12.03 -11.55 -10.97
CA LEU A 265 -11.03 -12.24 -10.16
C LEU A 265 -11.12 -13.75 -10.34
N SER A 266 -9.97 -14.41 -10.30
CA SER A 266 -9.85 -15.86 -10.34
C SER A 266 -8.93 -16.36 -9.24
N LEU A 267 -9.37 -17.37 -8.49
CA LEU A 267 -8.58 -18.04 -7.47
C LEU A 267 -8.20 -19.42 -7.96
N LYS A 268 -6.90 -19.74 -7.85
CA LYS A 268 -6.36 -21.00 -8.36
C LYS A 268 -6.86 -22.23 -7.63
N GLN A 269 -7.28 -22.09 -6.36
CA GLN A 269 -7.84 -23.15 -5.51
C GLN A 269 -8.75 -22.52 -4.45
N SER A 270 -9.98 -23.03 -4.33
CA SER A 270 -10.81 -22.78 -3.16
C SER A 270 -11.92 -23.84 -3.10
N PRO A 271 -12.30 -24.30 -1.90
CA PRO A 271 -13.47 -25.17 -1.72
C PRO A 271 -14.76 -24.45 -2.14
N ALA A 272 -15.94 -24.99 -1.81
CA ALA A 272 -17.25 -24.53 -2.27
C ALA A 272 -17.68 -23.14 -1.75
N LEU A 273 -16.80 -22.13 -1.82
CA LEU A 273 -17.06 -20.75 -1.43
C LEU A 273 -18.16 -20.15 -2.31
N ARG A 274 -19.01 -19.38 -1.64
CA ARG A 274 -19.98 -18.44 -2.19
C ARG A 274 -19.41 -17.04 -2.03
N CYS A 275 -19.86 -16.08 -2.82
CA CYS A 275 -19.41 -14.70 -2.74
C CYS A 275 -20.58 -13.80 -2.32
N PHE A 276 -20.36 -12.95 -1.33
CA PHE A 276 -21.38 -12.04 -0.81
C PHE A 276 -20.86 -10.60 -0.83
N ALA A 277 -21.60 -9.67 -1.42
CA ALA A 277 -21.37 -8.24 -1.19
C ALA A 277 -21.71 -7.91 0.26
N LEU A 278 -20.87 -7.11 0.90
CA LEU A 278 -21.05 -6.71 2.29
C LEU A 278 -21.39 -5.21 2.41
N GLY A 279 -22.11 -4.85 3.45
CA GLY A 279 -22.19 -3.47 3.93
C GLY A 279 -20.87 -3.05 4.56
N ILE A 280 -20.70 -1.74 4.78
CA ILE A 280 -19.53 -1.21 5.51
C ILE A 280 -19.46 -1.68 6.97
N ASP A 281 -20.59 -2.14 7.51
CA ASP A 281 -20.76 -2.78 8.80
C ASP A 281 -20.46 -4.30 8.79
N GLY A 282 -20.23 -4.88 7.61
CA GLY A 282 -19.98 -6.31 7.43
C GLY A 282 -21.24 -7.17 7.26
N GLU A 283 -22.44 -6.58 7.22
CA GLU A 283 -23.66 -7.35 6.93
C GLU A 283 -23.65 -7.86 5.48
N ARG A 284 -24.10 -9.10 5.24
CA ARG A 284 -24.25 -9.64 3.88
C ARG A 284 -25.47 -9.01 3.21
N LEU A 285 -25.25 -8.30 2.11
CA LEU A 285 -26.29 -7.57 1.38
C LEU A 285 -26.89 -8.41 0.25
N GLU A 286 -26.04 -9.09 -0.51
CA GLU A 286 -26.41 -9.83 -1.72
C GLU A 286 -25.38 -10.93 -2.01
N GLU A 287 -25.84 -12.10 -2.44
CA GLU A 287 -24.97 -13.16 -2.97
C GLU A 287 -24.71 -12.95 -4.47
N LEU A 288 -23.45 -13.06 -4.88
CA LEU A 288 -23.02 -12.93 -6.26
C LEU A 288 -22.79 -14.30 -6.90
N PRO A 289 -23.07 -14.45 -8.21
CA PRO A 289 -22.75 -15.68 -8.94
C PRO A 289 -21.25 -16.00 -8.93
N VAL A 290 -20.92 -17.21 -8.51
CA VAL A 290 -19.56 -17.76 -8.58
C VAL A 290 -19.49 -18.79 -9.69
N LYS A 291 -18.58 -18.60 -10.65
CA LYS A 291 -18.29 -19.60 -11.68
C LYS A 291 -17.22 -20.55 -11.16
N ARG A 292 -17.51 -21.84 -11.21
CA ARG A 292 -16.57 -22.91 -10.82
C ARG A 292 -16.14 -23.66 -12.08
N GLY A 293 -14.84 -23.88 -12.25
CA GLY A 293 -14.31 -24.58 -13.42
C GLY A 293 -12.86 -25.04 -13.19
N GLY A 294 -12.56 -26.26 -13.65
CA GLY A 294 -11.24 -26.87 -13.46
C GLY A 294 -10.86 -26.98 -11.97
N THR A 295 -9.79 -26.28 -11.58
CA THR A 295 -9.19 -26.32 -10.21
C THR A 295 -9.54 -25.11 -9.34
N GLY A 296 -10.34 -24.14 -9.81
CA GLY A 296 -10.51 -22.85 -9.16
C GLY A 296 -11.92 -22.25 -9.22
N LEU A 297 -12.04 -21.01 -8.73
CA LEU A 297 -13.27 -20.22 -8.81
C LEU A 297 -13.00 -18.87 -9.49
N ALA A 298 -14.00 -18.36 -10.18
CA ALA A 298 -13.98 -17.04 -10.79
C ALA A 298 -15.24 -16.26 -10.44
N VAL A 299 -15.07 -14.97 -10.17
CA VAL A 299 -16.16 -14.03 -9.89
C VAL A 299 -15.98 -12.78 -10.73
N ALA A 300 -17.08 -12.30 -11.29
CA ALA A 300 -17.15 -11.00 -11.93
C ALA A 300 -18.07 -10.10 -11.10
N ILE A 301 -17.50 -9.05 -10.54
CA ILE A 301 -18.17 -8.06 -9.72
C ILE A 301 -18.41 -6.82 -10.59
N ASP A 302 -19.64 -6.31 -10.59
CA ASP A 302 -20.02 -5.06 -11.25
C ASP A 302 -20.75 -4.21 -10.20
N THR A 303 -20.03 -3.29 -9.54
CA THR A 303 -20.55 -2.61 -8.35
C THR A 303 -21.72 -1.69 -8.65
N ALA A 304 -21.91 -1.29 -9.91
CA ALA A 304 -23.08 -0.53 -10.37
C ALA A 304 -24.36 -1.37 -10.40
N LYS A 305 -24.25 -2.71 -10.46
CA LYS A 305 -25.40 -3.63 -10.59
C LYS A 305 -25.85 -4.27 -9.28
N LEU A 306 -25.18 -3.96 -8.17
CA LEU A 306 -25.55 -4.46 -6.85
C LEU A 306 -26.90 -3.87 -6.41
N LYS A 307 -27.82 -4.71 -5.95
CA LYS A 307 -29.21 -4.31 -5.64
C LYS A 307 -29.31 -3.36 -4.44
N LYS A 308 -28.32 -3.38 -3.55
CA LYS A 308 -28.29 -2.59 -2.31
C LYS A 308 -27.31 -1.41 -2.39
N GLY A 309 -26.86 -1.06 -3.59
CA GLY A 309 -25.86 -0.01 -3.83
C GLY A 309 -24.43 -0.56 -3.91
N PRO A 310 -23.48 0.29 -4.32
CA PRO A 310 -22.09 -0.11 -4.48
C PRO A 310 -21.46 -0.52 -3.14
N SER A 311 -20.67 -1.59 -3.17
CA SER A 311 -19.92 -2.11 -2.03
C SER A 311 -18.43 -2.18 -2.35
N LEU A 312 -17.59 -1.94 -1.32
CA LEU A 312 -16.15 -2.11 -1.35
C LEU A 312 -15.69 -3.48 -0.82
N TYR A 313 -16.60 -4.23 -0.18
CA TYR A 313 -16.24 -5.43 0.59
C TYR A 313 -17.03 -6.63 0.11
N PHE A 314 -16.33 -7.74 -0.09
CA PHE A 314 -16.96 -9.00 -0.50
C PHE A 314 -16.41 -10.15 0.33
N GLU A 315 -17.29 -10.96 0.91
CA GLU A 315 -16.91 -12.14 1.66
C GLU A 315 -16.99 -13.37 0.76
N PHE A 316 -15.95 -14.19 0.80
CA PHE A 316 -15.98 -15.55 0.27
C PHE A 316 -16.06 -16.53 1.43
N ALA A 317 -17.14 -17.30 1.52
CA ALA A 317 -17.36 -18.25 2.62
C ALA A 317 -18.17 -19.48 2.15
N GLU A 318 -18.00 -20.62 2.82
CA GLU A 318 -18.75 -21.85 2.52
C GLU A 318 -20.25 -21.77 2.86
N ARG A 319 -20.62 -20.93 3.83
CA ARG A 319 -22.00 -20.69 4.28
C ARG A 319 -22.30 -19.22 4.31
#